data_AF-A0A2K9CPR7-F1
#
_entry.id   AF-A0A2K9CPR7-F1
#
_cell.length_a   1.000
_cell.length_b   1.000
_cell.length_c   1.000
_cell.angle_alpha   90.00
_cell.angle_beta   90.00
_cell.angle_gamma   90.00
#
_symmetry.space_group_name_H-M   'P 1'
#
loop_
_entity.id
_entity.type
_entity.pdbx_description
1 polymer ?
#
loop_
_entity_poly.entity_id
_entity_poly.type
_entity_poly.pdbx_seq_one_letter_code
_entity_poly.pdbx_strand_id
1 'polypeptide(L)'
;MKKLVPDPPRFRMLNNPFFSLHTDLPTPDALAHSSELLRGVIETIDEHCRHHAGEPGLNMLSNAAHAAETARALVEHVMRRATAEAGAPQ
;
A
#
# COMPACT_ATOMS: atom_id res chain seq x y z
N MET A 1 19.07 43.63 -28.38
CA MET A 1 18.12 43.49 -27.25
C MET A 1 17.99 42.01 -26.92
N LYS A 2 18.47 41.55 -25.76
CA LYS A 2 18.32 40.15 -25.33
C LYS A 2 16.90 39.98 -24.81
N LYS A 3 16.01 39.43 -25.64
CA LYS A 3 14.64 39.08 -25.21
C LYS A 3 14.78 38.12 -24.02
N LEU A 4 14.23 38.51 -22.86
CA LEU A 4 14.13 37.61 -21.72
C LEU A 4 13.24 36.45 -22.15
N VAL A 5 13.83 35.27 -22.34
CA VAL A 5 13.07 34.05 -22.60
C VAL A 5 12.53 33.60 -21.24
N PRO A 6 11.22 33.37 -21.09
CA PRO A 6 10.68 32.78 -19.87
C PRO A 6 11.38 31.44 -19.64
N ASP A 7 11.91 31.23 -18.44
CA ASP A 7 12.46 29.93 -18.07
C ASP A 7 11.38 28.87 -18.32
N PRO A 8 11.72 27.74 -18.96
CA PRO A 8 10.76 26.70 -19.22
C PRO A 8 10.12 26.26 -17.90
N PRO A 9 8.81 25.97 -17.87
CA PRO A 9 8.17 25.48 -16.67
C PRO A 9 8.97 24.27 -16.21
N ARG A 10 9.46 24.33 -14.96
CA ARG A 10 10.03 23.17 -14.28
C ARG A 10 8.86 22.21 -14.09
N PHE A 11 8.55 21.44 -15.14
CA PHE A 11 7.86 20.19 -15.00
C PHE A 11 8.68 19.44 -13.96
N ARG A 12 8.17 19.41 -12.72
CA ARG A 12 8.66 18.46 -11.74
C ARG A 12 8.45 17.14 -12.44
N MET A 13 9.55 16.59 -12.97
CA MET A 13 9.56 15.23 -13.47
C MET A 13 8.89 14.45 -12.37
N LEU A 14 7.70 13.94 -12.67
CA LEU A 14 7.05 12.89 -11.93
C LEU A 14 7.97 11.68 -12.10
N ASN A 15 9.14 11.74 -11.45
CA ASN A 15 9.99 10.61 -11.17
C ASN A 15 9.34 9.86 -10.00
N ASN A 16 8.06 9.53 -10.20
CA ASN A 16 7.31 8.72 -9.30
C ASN A 16 7.43 7.32 -9.92
N PRO A 17 8.44 6.52 -9.53
CA PRO A 17 8.47 5.13 -9.97
C PRO A 17 7.11 4.52 -9.64
N PHE A 18 6.63 3.57 -10.45
CA PHE A 18 5.30 2.94 -10.37
C PHE A 18 4.90 2.36 -8.99
N PHE A 19 5.77 2.46 -7.98
CA PHE A 19 5.60 2.09 -6.57
C PHE A 19 5.50 3.26 -5.58
N SER A 20 5.64 4.51 -6.02
CA SER A 20 5.62 5.66 -5.12
C SER A 20 4.19 6.19 -4.98
N LEU A 21 3.61 5.98 -3.80
CA LEU A 21 2.35 6.61 -3.40
C LEU A 21 2.50 8.12 -3.57
N HIS A 22 1.60 8.75 -4.32
CA HIS A 22 1.55 10.21 -4.39
C HIS A 22 1.34 10.76 -2.98
N THR A 23 2.13 11.75 -2.58
CA THR A 23 1.98 12.37 -1.24
C THR A 23 0.63 13.04 -1.03
N ASP A 24 -0.09 13.30 -2.13
CA ASP A 24 -1.42 13.91 -2.13
C ASP A 24 -2.55 12.87 -2.10
N LEU A 25 -2.23 11.58 -1.92
CA LEU A 25 -3.22 10.51 -1.85
C LEU A 25 -4.09 10.68 -0.58
N PRO A 26 -5.42 10.78 -0.71
CA PRO A 26 -6.31 10.85 0.45
C PRO A 26 -6.08 9.68 1.39
N THR A 27 -6.11 9.92 2.70
CA THR A 27 -5.87 8.88 3.72
C THR A 27 -6.75 7.62 3.53
N PRO A 28 -8.06 7.73 3.21
CA PRO A 28 -8.88 6.54 2.95
C PRO A 28 -8.38 5.72 1.76
N ASP A 29 -7.97 6.39 0.68
CA ASP A 29 -7.45 5.73 -0.52
C ASP A 29 -6.09 5.08 -0.25
N ALA A 30 -5.24 5.73 0.54
CA ALA A 30 -3.96 5.18 0.98
C ALA A 30 -4.12 3.92 1.84
N LEU A 31 -5.09 3.92 2.75
CA LEU A 31 -5.42 2.74 3.56
C LEU A 31 -6.02 1.62 2.71
N ALA A 32 -6.92 1.94 1.78
CA ALA A 32 -7.47 0.95 0.85
C ALA A 32 -6.35 0.32 0.00
N HIS A 33 -5.44 1.12 -0.55
CA HIS A 33 -4.31 0.63 -1.33
C HIS A 33 -3.37 -0.25 -0.50
N SER A 34 -3.12 0.13 0.76
CA SER A 34 -2.32 -0.67 1.68
C SER A 34 -2.95 -2.05 1.96
N SER A 35 -4.28 -2.09 2.14
CA SER A 35 -5.01 -3.35 2.35
C SER A 35 -4.92 -4.29 1.14
N GLU A 36 -4.99 -3.74 -0.07
CA GLU A 36 -4.86 -4.49 -1.33
C GLU A 36 -3.45 -5.03 -1.54
N LEU A 37 -2.41 -4.23 -1.26
CA LEU A 37 -1.03 -4.67 -1.32
C LEU A 37 -0.76 -5.81 -0.32
N LEU A 38 -1.24 -5.68 0.91
CA LEU A 38 -1.09 -6.72 1.93
C LEU A 38 -1.85 -7.99 1.55
N ARG A 39 -3.03 -7.88 0.94
CA ARG A 39 -3.76 -9.02 0.39
C ARG A 39 -2.94 -9.76 -0.67
N GLY A 40 -2.36 -9.04 -1.62
CA GLY A 40 -1.51 -9.63 -2.65
C GLY A 40 -0.30 -10.37 -2.08
N VAL A 41 0.33 -9.82 -1.02
CA VAL A 41 1.42 -10.49 -0.31
C VAL A 41 0.95 -11.80 0.34
N ILE A 42 -0.19 -11.77 1.06
CA ILE A 42 -0.76 -12.95 1.71
C ILE A 42 -1.07 -14.04 0.68
N GLU A 43 -1.77 -13.68 -0.41
CA GLU A 43 -2.12 -14.61 -1.49
C GLU A 43 -0.88 -15.21 -2.16
N THR A 44 0.17 -14.40 -2.37
CA THR A 44 1.44 -14.87 -2.95
C THR A 44 2.15 -15.86 -2.03
N ILE A 45 2.18 -15.57 -0.72
CA ILE A 45 2.80 -16.48 0.25
C ILE A 45 1.99 -17.77 0.35
N ASP A 46 0.66 -17.70 0.41
CA ASP A 46 -0.22 -18.87 0.45
C ASP A 46 -0.03 -19.76 -0.78
N GLU A 47 -0.04 -19.17 -1.98
CA GLU A 47 0.17 -19.91 -3.23
C GLU A 47 1.56 -20.55 -3.27
N HIS A 48 2.60 -19.84 -2.82
CA HIS A 48 3.95 -20.38 -2.71
C HIS A 48 4.01 -21.58 -1.75
N CYS A 49 3.38 -21.46 -0.57
CA CYS A 49 3.32 -22.53 0.42
C CYS A 49 2.57 -23.75 -0.10
N ARG A 50 1.48 -23.55 -0.86
CA ARG A 50 0.73 -24.64 -1.51
C ARG A 50 1.56 -25.34 -2.58
N HIS A 51 2.30 -24.60 -3.39
CA HIS A 51 3.15 -25.16 -4.46
C HIS A 51 4.33 -25.97 -3.95
N HIS A 52 4.92 -25.58 -2.81
CA HIS A 52 6.12 -26.22 -2.26
C HIS A 52 5.81 -27.11 -1.06
N ALA A 53 4.56 -27.53 -0.90
CA ALA A 53 4.09 -28.31 0.24
C ALA A 53 4.96 -29.57 0.46
N GLY A 54 5.52 -29.71 1.67
CA GLY A 54 6.40 -30.83 2.04
C GLY A 54 7.90 -30.55 1.83
N GLU A 55 8.27 -29.41 1.25
CA GLU A 55 9.67 -29.00 1.14
C GLU A 55 10.21 -28.44 2.47
N PRO A 56 11.49 -28.72 2.80
CA PRO A 56 12.15 -28.07 3.93
C PRO A 56 12.19 -26.55 3.77
N GLY A 57 11.94 -25.79 4.83
CA GLY A 57 12.06 -24.33 4.83
C GLY A 57 10.78 -23.55 4.55
N LEU A 58 9.65 -24.21 4.27
CA LEU A 58 8.33 -23.55 4.13
C LEU A 58 7.98 -22.62 5.31
N ASN A 59 8.32 -23.02 6.53
CA ASN A 59 8.06 -22.24 7.74
C ASN A 59 8.82 -20.89 7.77
N MET A 60 9.81 -20.68 6.89
CA MET A 60 10.55 -19.42 6.81
C MET A 60 9.65 -18.23 6.46
N LEU A 61 8.53 -18.47 5.75
CA LEU A 61 7.57 -17.43 5.39
C LEU A 61 6.49 -17.19 6.45
N SER A 62 6.42 -18.01 7.50
CA SER A 62 5.36 -17.93 8.52
C SER A 62 5.30 -16.57 9.22
N ASN A 63 6.45 -16.00 9.55
CA ASN A 63 6.51 -14.67 10.16
C ASN A 63 6.04 -13.57 9.18
N ALA A 64 6.37 -13.68 7.90
CA ALA A 64 5.95 -12.73 6.87
C ALA A 64 4.43 -12.80 6.63
N ALA A 65 3.87 -14.01 6.56
CA ALA A 65 2.42 -14.23 6.45
C ALA A 65 1.68 -13.60 7.63
N HIS A 66 2.10 -13.92 8.86
CA HIS A 66 1.48 -13.39 10.07
C HIS A 66 1.58 -11.86 10.16
N ALA A 67 2.73 -11.29 9.82
CA ALA A 67 2.92 -9.84 9.80
C ALA A 67 2.01 -9.15 8.76
N ALA A 68 1.86 -9.73 7.56
CA ALA A 68 1.01 -9.19 6.51
C ALA A 68 -0.48 -9.26 6.90
N GLU A 69 -0.94 -10.38 7.45
CA GLU A 69 -2.30 -10.54 7.98
C GLU A 69 -2.61 -9.54 9.09
N THR A 70 -1.69 -9.40 10.04
CA THR A 70 -1.85 -8.49 11.18
C THR A 70 -1.88 -7.03 10.71
N ALA A 71 -0.97 -6.63 9.82
CA ALA A 71 -0.95 -5.30 9.24
C ALA A 71 -2.26 -4.99 8.49
N ARG A 72 -2.80 -5.96 7.75
CA ARG A 72 -4.05 -5.80 7.01
C ARG A 72 -5.23 -5.61 7.96
N ALA A 73 -5.30 -6.41 9.02
CA ALA A 73 -6.34 -6.28 10.05
C ALA A 73 -6.29 -4.92 10.75
N LEU A 74 -5.09 -4.38 11.01
CA LEU A 74 -4.92 -3.02 11.57
C LEU A 74 -5.38 -1.94 10.60
N VAL A 75 -5.04 -2.03 9.31
CA VAL A 75 -5.51 -1.10 8.27
C VAL A 75 -7.04 -1.09 8.20
N GLU A 76 -7.66 -2.26 8.12
CA GLU A 76 -9.12 -2.38 8.10
C GLU A 76 -9.76 -1.82 9.39
N HIS A 77 -9.12 -2.02 10.54
CA HIS A 77 -9.59 -1.46 11.81
C HIS A 77 -9.61 0.08 11.77
N VAL A 78 -8.55 0.71 11.28
CA VAL A 78 -8.47 2.17 11.12
C VAL A 78 -9.54 2.66 10.14
N MET A 79 -9.73 1.98 9.01
CA MET A 79 -10.78 2.33 8.04
C MET A 79 -12.18 2.28 8.66
N ARG A 80 -12.52 1.20 9.38
CA ARG A 80 -13.80 1.05 10.08
C ARG A 80 -14.03 2.17 11.11
N ARG A 81 -12.99 2.55 11.86
CA ARG A 81 -13.07 3.66 12.81
C ARG A 81 -13.30 5.01 12.12
N ALA A 82 -12.55 5.29 11.06
CA ALA A 82 -12.70 6.55 10.31
C ALA A 82 -14.11 6.70 9.73
N THR A 83 -14.71 5.61 9.23
CA THR A 83 -16.10 5.64 8.74
C THR A 83 -17.14 5.82 9.86
N ALA A 84 -16.88 5.28 11.06
CA ALA A 84 -17.78 5.41 12.19
C ALA A 84 -17.78 6.84 12.77
N GLU A 85 -16.62 7.48 12.82
CA GLU A 85 -16.46 8.87 13.30
C GLU A 85 -17.10 9.89 12.33
N ALA A 86 -17.07 9.61 11.02
CA ALA A 86 -17.74 10.45 10.03
C ALA A 86 -19.28 10.39 10.07
N GLY A 87 -19.85 9.35 10.71
CA GLY A 87 -21.29 9.10 10.77
C GLY A 87 -21.99 9.55 12.06
N ALA A 88 -21.26 10.14 13.02
CA ALA A 88 -21.85 10.59 14.28
C ALA A 88 -22.55 11.96 14.10
N PRO A 89 -23.86 12.10 14.40
CA PRO A 89 -24.49 13.41 14.44
C PRO A 89 -23.91 14.24 15.60
N GLN A 90 -23.50 15.48 15.32
CA GLN A 90 -23.15 16.49 16.32
C GLN A 90 -24.38 16.96 17.10
#